data_AF-A0AAQ3X0A7-F1
#
_entry.id   AF-A0AAQ3X0A7-F1
#
_cell.length_a   1.000
_cell.length_b   1.000
_cell.length_c   1.000
_cell.angle_alpha   90.00
_cell.angle_beta   90.00
_cell.angle_gamma   90.00
#
_symmetry.space_group_name_H-M   'P 1'
#
loop_
_entity.id
_entity.type
_entity.pdbx_description
1 polymer ?
#
loop_
_entity_poly.entity_id
_entity_poly.type
_entity_poly.pdbx_seq_one_letter_code
_entity_poly.pdbx_strand_id
1 'polypeptide(L)' 'MSGKFEMSLMGELQFFLGLQIKQGPEGTFVHQAKYTRDILKKFDMSDSKPMTTQMSTNIALDADEDGEAVDQKEF' A
#
# COMPACT_ATOMS: atom_id res chain seq x y z
N MET A 1 -32.93 8.34 8.10
CA MET A 1 -32.80 7.98 6.67
C MET A 1 -31.34 7.64 6.41
N SER A 2 -30.99 6.35 6.36
CA SER A 2 -29.64 5.96 5.99
C SER A 2 -29.50 6.10 4.47
N GLY A 3 -28.69 7.07 4.03
CA GLY A 3 -28.25 7.18 2.65
C GLY A 3 -27.43 5.94 2.33
N LYS A 4 -28.09 4.89 1.83
CA LYS A 4 -27.43 3.71 1.30
C LYS A 4 -26.72 4.15 0.03
N PHE A 5 -25.41 4.35 0.13
CA PHE A 5 -24.55 4.47 -1.03
C PHE A 5 -24.83 3.27 -1.95
N GLU A 6 -25.09 3.53 -3.23
CA GLU A 6 -25.18 2.47 -4.23
C GLU A 6 -23.82 1.79 -4.33
N MET A 7 -23.69 0.63 -3.68
CA MET A 7 -22.58 -0.27 -3.94
C MET A 7 -22.76 -0.81 -5.35
N SER A 8 -22.10 -0.18 -6.32
CA SER A 8 -21.85 -0.82 -7.61
C SER A 8 -21.15 -2.15 -7.34
N LEU A 9 -21.66 -3.25 -7.89
CA LEU A 9 -20.96 -4.53 -7.91
C LEU A 9 -19.67 -4.36 -8.72
N MET A 10 -18.60 -3.90 -8.06
CA MET A 10 -17.32 -3.51 -8.67
C MET A 10 -16.46 -4.70 -9.12
N GLY A 11 -17.05 -5.85 -9.43
CA GLY A 11 -16.31 -7.04 -9.85
C GLY A 11 -15.19 -7.42 -8.86
N GLU A 12 -14.14 -8.08 -9.36
CA GLU A 12 -12.92 -8.29 -8.57
C GLU A 12 -12.23 -6.95 -8.29
N LEU A 13 -11.82 -6.75 -7.03
CA LEU A 13 -11.12 -5.54 -6.60
C LEU A 13 -9.73 -5.50 -7.23
N GLN A 14 -9.59 -4.83 -8.37
CA GLN A 14 -8.31 -4.71 -9.08
C GLN A 14 -7.47 -3.52 -8.61
N PHE A 15 -8.11 -2.47 -8.08
CA PHE A 15 -7.43 -1.29 -7.57
C PHE A 15 -8.13 -0.77 -6.30
N PHE A 16 -7.36 -0.51 -5.26
CA PHE A 16 -7.83 0.09 -4.02
C PHE A 16 -6.86 1.18 -3.58
N LEU A 17 -7.36 2.40 -3.35
CA LEU A 17 -6.54 3.56 -2.97
C LEU A 17 -5.35 3.81 -3.94
N GLY A 18 -5.52 3.47 -5.23
CA GLY A 18 -4.47 3.56 -6.25
C GLY A 18 -3.45 2.40 -6.24
N LEU A 19 -3.54 1.48 -5.28
CA LEU A 19 -2.75 0.25 -5.22
C LEU A 19 -3.44 -0.84 -6.03
N GLN A 20 -2.67 -1.57 -6.84
CA GLN A 20 -3.22 -2.69 -7.58
C GLN A 20 -3.43 -3.87 -6.64
N ILE A 21 -4.55 -4.56 -6.77
CA ILE A 21 -4.92 -5.72 -5.95
C ILE A 21 -5.10 -6.93 -6.87
N LYS A 22 -4.59 -8.08 -6.43
CA LYS A 22 -4.76 -9.39 -7.06
C LYS A 22 -5.41 -10.33 -6.05
N GLN A 23 -6.64 -10.72 -6.33
CA GLN A 23 -7.35 -11.71 -5.52
C GLN A 23 -7.12 -13.08 -6.13
N GLY A 24 -6.76 -14.05 -5.29
CA GLY A 24 -6.54 -15.45 -5.69
C GLY A 24 -7.04 -16.41 -4.63
N PRO A 25 -7.01 -17.73 -4.90
CA PRO A 25 -7.50 -18.75 -3.96
C PRO A 25 -6.75 -18.76 -2.62
N GLU A 26 -5.51 -18.27 -2.59
CA GLU A 26 -4.70 -18.14 -1.36
C GLU A 26 -4.90 -16.82 -0.60
N GLY A 27 -5.71 -15.90 -1.13
CA GLY A 27 -6.01 -14.62 -0.49
C GLY A 27 -5.86 -13.41 -1.41
N THR A 28 -5.75 -12.23 -0.78
CA THR A 28 -5.64 -10.94 -1.48
C THR A 28 -4.22 -10.42 -1.42
N PHE A 29 -3.60 -10.21 -2.58
CA PHE A 29 -2.25 -9.68 -2.71
C PHE A 29 -2.28 -8.23 -3.19
N VAL A 30 -1.52 -7.37 -2.53
CA VAL A 30 -1.30 -6.00 -2.99
C VAL A 30 -0.10 -5.99 -3.94
N HIS A 31 -0.34 -5.64 -5.20
CA HIS A 31 0.66 -5.53 -6.23
C HIS A 31 1.21 -4.09 -6.32
N GLN A 32 2.45 -3.91 -5.90
CA GLN A 32 3.08 -2.58 -5.78
C GLN A 32 3.88 -2.13 -7.00
N ALA A 33 3.95 -2.92 -8.08
CA ALA A 33 4.85 -2.60 -9.21
C ALA A 33 4.60 -1.21 -9.83
N LYS A 34 3.34 -0.79 -9.94
CA LYS A 34 2.98 0.55 -10.41
C LYS A 34 3.45 1.63 -9.42
N TYR A 35 3.16 1.44 -8.13
CA TYR A 35 3.58 2.34 -7.06
C TYR A 35 5.10 2.51 -7.02
N THR A 36 5.87 1.42 -7.12
CA THR A 36 7.33 1.45 -7.18
C THR A 36 7.82 2.27 -8.38
N ARG A 37 7.24 2.04 -9.58
CA ARG A 37 7.61 2.79 -10.79
C ARG A 37 7.28 4.28 -10.67
N ASP A 38 6.12 4.61 -10.12
CA ASP A 38 5.69 5.99 -9.94
C ASP A 38 6.60 6.74 -8.95
N ILE A 39 7.04 6.08 -7.88
CA ILE A 39 8.06 6.62 -6.96
C ILE A 39 9.38 6.84 -7.68
N LEU A 40 9.89 5.82 -8.37
CA LEU A 40 11.18 5.93 -9.07
C LEU A 40 11.14 7.08 -10.07
N LYS A 41 10.04 7.24 -10.80
CA LYS A 41 9.85 8.35 -11.74
C LYS A 41 9.78 9.71 -11.02
N LYS A 42 9.09 9.81 -9.88
CA LYS A 42 8.97 11.04 -9.10
C LYS A 42 10.32 11.59 -8.62
N PHE A 43 11.29 10.71 -8.41
CA PHE A 43 12.62 11.05 -7.93
C PHE A 43 13.71 10.95 -9.01
N ASP A 44 13.35 10.83 -10.30
CA ASP A 44 14.30 10.66 -11.42
C ASP A 44 15.24 9.45 -11.24
N MET A 45 14.76 8.39 -10.58
CA MET A 45 15.49 7.16 -10.30
C MET A 45 15.16 6.01 -11.26
N SER A 46 14.49 6.29 -12.38
CA SER A 46 14.03 5.27 -13.35
C SER A 46 15.15 4.35 -13.87
N ASP A 47 16.35 4.90 -14.06
CA ASP A 47 17.54 4.20 -14.56
C ASP A 47 18.54 3.82 -13.45
N SER A 48 18.14 3.97 -12.18
CA SER A 48 18.99 3.60 -11.05
C SER A 48 19.25 2.10 -11.02
N LYS A 49 20.49 1.71 -10.71
CA LYS A 49 20.86 0.30 -10.61
C LYS A 49 20.02 -0.37 -9.51
N PRO A 50 19.46 -1.57 -9.76
CA PRO A 50 18.76 -2.31 -8.72
C PRO A 50 19.74 -2.62 -7.59
N MET A 51 19.29 -2.44 -6.36
CA MET A 51 20.07 -2.79 -5.19
C MET A 51 20.06 -4.31 -5.04
N THR A 52 21.24 -4.93 -4.92
CA THR A 52 21.36 -6.40 -4.76
C THR A 52 20.81 -6.87 -3.41
N THR A 53 20.87 -6.01 -2.41
CA THR A 53 20.31 -6.24 -1.09
C THR A 53 18.80 -6.03 -1.16
N GLN A 54 18.03 -7.10 -0.94
CA GLN A 54 16.58 -7.00 -0.80
C GLN A 54 16.23 -6.24 0.48
N MET A 55 15.20 -5.40 0.42
CA MET A 55 14.64 -4.79 1.62
C MET A 55 14.03 -5.89 2.50
N SER A 56 14.28 -5.84 3.80
CA SER A 56 13.68 -6.80 4.75
C SER A 56 12.16 -6.78 4.60
N THR A 57 11.55 -7.95 4.45
CA THR A 57 10.08 -8.08 4.41
C THR A 57 9.46 -7.99 5.81
N ASN A 58 10.27 -8.20 6.85
CA ASN A 58 9.90 -8.00 8.23
C ASN A 58 10.49 -6.67 8.69
N ILE A 59 9.64 -5.64 8.74
CA ILE A 59 9.92 -4.49 9.59
C ILE A 59 9.42 -4.88 10.97
N ALA A 60 10.34 -5.11 11.91
CA ALA A 60 9.99 -5.10 13.33
C ALA A 60 9.58 -3.66 13.64
N LEU A 61 8.28 -3.45 13.81
CA LEU A 61 7.74 -2.20 14.30
C LEU A 61 7.80 -2.30 15.82
N ASP A 62 8.82 -1.68 16.42
CA ASP A 62 8.92 -1.52 17.86
C ASP A 62 8.23 -0.22 18.29
N ALA A 63 7.82 -0.16 19.56
CA ALA A 63 7.29 1.08 20.11
C ALA A 63 8.40 2.13 20.12
N ASP A 64 8.10 3.31 19.58
CA ASP A 64 8.98 4.47 19.71
C ASP A 64 8.81 5.04 21.11
N GLU A 65 9.70 4.68 22.03
CA GLU A 65 9.62 5.09 23.45
C GLU A 65 9.79 6.61 23.62
N ASP A 66 10.44 7.28 22.67
CA ASP A 66 10.63 8.73 22.62
C ASP A 66 9.58 9.44 21.74
N GLY A 67 8.63 8.69 21.15
CA GLY A 67 7.62 9.22 20.24
C GLY A 67 6.46 9.91 20.96
N GLU A 68 5.98 11.02 20.38
CA GLU A 68 4.76 11.68 20.88
C GLU A 68 3.55 10.77 20.71
N ALA A 69 2.78 10.59 21.79
CA ALA A 69 1.60 9.74 21.78
C ALA A 69 0.51 10.33 20.88
N VAL A 70 0.21 9.64 19.78
CA VAL A 70 -0.89 10.00 18.87
C VAL A 70 -2.13 9.16 19.17
N ASP A 71 -3.26 9.82 19.45
CA ASP A 71 -4.54 9.13 19.63
C ASP A 71 -5.13 8.77 18.26
N GLN A 72 -5.41 7.47 18.06
CA GLN A 72 -5.98 6.94 16.82
C GLN A 72 -7.39 7.48 16.51
N LYS A 73 -8.08 8.09 17.47
CA LYS A 73 -9.44 8.63 17.30
C LYS A 73 -9.51 10.12 16.98
N GLU A 74 -8.37 10.82 16.91
CA GLU A 74 -8.33 12.27 16.66
C GLU A 74 -8.10 12.63 15.18
N PHE A 75 -8.42 11.73 14.24
CA PHE A 75 -8.48 12.01 12.79
C PHE A 75 -9.83 11.64 12.19
#